data_AF-A0A7W8FBX1-F1
#
_entry.id   AF-A0A7W8FBX1-F1
#
_cell.length_a   1.000
_cell.length_b   1.000
_cell.length_c   1.000
_cell.angle_alpha   90.00
_cell.angle_beta   90.00
_cell.angle_gamma   90.00
#
_symmetry.space_group_name_H-M   'P 1'
#
loop_
_entity.id
_entity.type
_entity.pdbx_description
1 polymer ?
#
loop_
_entity_poly.entity_id
_entity_poly.type
_entity_poly.pdbx_seq_one_letter_code
_entity_poly.pdbx_strand_id
1 'polypeptide(L)' 'MVTADVPDYGIVGGNPARLVRTRYSAEDVARLLAVAWWDWPAEHITEHVRTIMSGSIADPEAAAPAAGP' A
#
# COMPACT_ATOMS: atom_id res chain seq x y z
N MET A 1 -11.60 19.90 -3.21
CA MET A 1 -10.20 20.37 -3.18
C MET A 1 -9.53 19.79 -1.95
N VAL A 2 -8.42 19.07 -2.13
CA VAL A 2 -7.57 18.63 -1.02
C VAL A 2 -6.70 19.82 -0.64
N THR A 3 -6.83 20.27 0.61
CA THR A 3 -6.18 21.49 1.13
C THR A 3 -5.23 21.20 2.29
N ALA A 4 -5.11 19.94 2.69
CA ALA A 4 -4.28 19.46 3.78
C ALA A 4 -3.72 18.07 3.44
N ASP A 5 -2.67 17.66 4.15
CA ASP A 5 -2.02 16.37 3.96
C ASP A 5 -3.00 15.20 4.15
N VAL A 6 -2.87 14.20 3.28
CA VAL A 6 -3.69 12.99 3.29
C VAL A 6 -2.86 11.86 3.90
N PRO A 7 -3.32 11.22 4.98
CA PRO A 7 -2.62 10.08 5.57
C PRO A 7 -2.48 8.93 4.58
N ASP A 8 -1.40 8.14 4.71
CA ASP A 8 -1.20 6.93 3.90
C ASP A 8 -2.42 6.00 3.99
N TYR A 9 -2.89 5.55 2.83
CA TYR A 9 -4.11 4.75 2.68
C TYR A 9 -5.39 5.41 3.27
N GLY A 10 -5.38 6.72 3.50
CA GLY A 10 -6.53 7.53 3.88
C GLY A 10 -7.46 7.77 2.70
N ILE A 11 -8.76 7.53 2.89
CA ILE A 11 -9.81 7.92 1.93
C ILE A 11 -10.33 9.27 2.37
N VAL A 12 -10.12 10.29 1.52
CA VAL A 12 -10.63 11.65 1.75
C VAL A 12 -11.73 12.01 0.75
N GLY A 13 -12.66 12.86 1.16
CA GLY A 13 -13.78 13.31 0.31
C GLY A 13 -14.31 14.68 0.71
N GLY A 14 -15.03 15.33 -0.20
CA GLY A 14 -15.66 16.64 0.02
C GLY A 14 -14.82 17.84 -0.46
N ASN A 15 -15.40 19.04 -0.32
CA ASN A 15 -14.74 20.31 -0.62
C ASN A 15 -15.03 21.34 0.48
N PRO A 16 -14.11 21.60 1.42
CA PRO A 16 -12.75 21.07 1.51
C PRO A 16 -12.72 19.58 1.91
N ALA A 17 -11.68 18.86 1.45
CA ALA A 17 -11.55 17.44 1.73
C ALA A 17 -11.39 17.15 3.24
N ARG A 18 -12.02 16.07 3.70
CA ARG A 18 -11.93 15.52 5.06
C ARG A 18 -11.66 14.02 5.01
N LEU A 19 -10.95 13.50 6.01
CA LEU A 19 -10.74 12.05 6.16
C LEU A 19 -12.10 11.37 6.39
N VAL A 20 -12.44 10.43 5.52
CA VAL A 20 -13.68 9.64 5.59
C VAL A 20 -13.40 8.35 6.38
N ARG A 21 -12.33 7.64 6.02
CA ARG A 21 -11.88 6.40 6.67
C ARG A 21 -10.51 5.99 6.15
N THR A 22 -9.83 5.05 6.81
CA THR A 22 -8.65 4.37 6.25
C THR A 22 -9.09 3.12 5.46
N ARG A 23 -8.30 2.72 4.45
CA ARG A 23 -8.55 1.48 3.69
C ARG A 23 -8.22 0.24 4.50
N TYR A 24 -7.22 0.34 5.36
CA TYR A 24 -6.70 -0.74 6.19
C TYR A 24 -6.50 -0.26 7.64
N SER A 25 -6.21 -1.19 8.55
CA SER A 25 -5.80 -0.87 9.91
C SER A 25 -4.43 -0.15 9.90
N ALA A 26 -4.08 0.55 10.98
CA ALA A 26 -2.78 1.22 11.06
C ALA A 26 -1.61 0.23 11.01
N GLU A 27 -1.79 -0.96 11.57
CA GLU A 27 -0.81 -2.06 11.54
C GLU A 27 -0.60 -2.57 10.10
N ASP A 28 -1.69 -2.81 9.39
CA ASP A 28 -1.67 -3.23 7.99
C ASP A 28 -1.03 -2.18 7.07
N VAL A 29 -1.29 -0.89 7.31
CA VAL A 29 -0.62 0.19 6.59
C VAL A 29 0.87 0.18 6.84
N ALA A 30 1.31 0.03 8.10
CA ALA A 30 2.72 -0.05 8.43
C ALA A 30 3.41 -1.25 7.74
N ARG A 31 2.75 -2.40 7.68
CA ARG A 31 3.23 -3.60 6.97
C ARG A 31 3.36 -3.35 5.47
N LEU A 32 2.34 -2.80 4.82
CA LEU A 32 2.37 -2.47 3.40
C LEU A 32 3.47 -1.45 3.06
N LEU A 33 3.66 -0.44 3.90
CA LEU A 33 4.73 0.56 3.76
C LEU A 33 6.12 -0.06 3.95
N ALA A 34 6.27 -1.05 4.84
CA ALA A 34 7.53 -1.76 5.02
C ALA A 34 7.86 -2.69 3.84
N VAL A 35 6.84 -3.32 3.23
CA VAL A 35 6.98 -4.14 2.02
C VAL A 35 7.39 -3.29 0.83
N ALA A 36 6.83 -2.08 0.71
CA ALA A 36 7.09 -1.13 -0.37
C ALA A 36 7.12 -1.79 -1.76
N TRP A 37 6.11 -2.61 -2.08
CA TRP A 37 6.11 -3.44 -3.29
C TRP A 37 6.24 -2.65 -4.60
N TRP A 38 5.89 -1.37 -4.58
CA TRP A 38 6.08 -0.45 -5.71
C TRP A 38 7.56 -0.16 -6.02
N ASP A 39 8.46 -0.40 -5.07
CA ASP A 39 9.92 -0.24 -5.23
C ASP A 39 10.61 -1.53 -5.72
N TRP A 40 9.87 -2.63 -5.89
CA TRP A 40 10.43 -3.88 -6.39
C TRP A 40 10.76 -3.82 -7.89
N PRO A 41 11.69 -4.67 -8.39
CA PRO A 41 11.93 -4.79 -9.82
C PRO A 41 10.65 -5.12 -10.59
N ALA A 42 10.48 -4.52 -11.77
CA ALA A 42 9.24 -4.64 -12.56
C ALA A 42 8.94 -6.10 -12.95
N GLU A 43 9.97 -6.90 -13.21
CA GLU A 43 9.86 -8.33 -13.49
C GLU A 43 9.29 -9.09 -12.29
N HIS A 44 9.76 -8.75 -11.09
CA HIS A 44 9.32 -9.36 -9.83
C HIS A 44 7.88 -8.97 -9.49
N ILE A 45 7.51 -7.70 -9.70
CA ILE A 45 6.12 -7.23 -9.59
C ILE A 45 5.22 -8.00 -10.56
N THR A 46 5.66 -8.18 -11.80
CA THR A 46 4.87 -8.87 -12.83
C THR A 46 4.60 -10.32 -12.46
N GLU A 47 5.58 -11.02 -11.90
CA GLU A 47 5.44 -12.39 -11.42
C GLU A 47 4.45 -12.48 -10.23
N HIS A 48 4.50 -11.51 -9.33
CA HIS A 48 3.71 -11.50 -8.09
C HIS A 48 2.45 -10.63 -8.14
N VAL A 49 2.07 -10.11 -9.32
CA VAL A 49 0.96 -9.14 -9.46
C VAL A 49 -0.37 -9.72 -8.98
N ARG A 50 -0.61 -11.02 -9.19
CA ARG A 50 -1.82 -11.70 -8.71
C ARG A 50 -1.88 -11.75 -7.18
N THR A 51 -0.73 -11.90 -6.54
CA THR A 51 -0.60 -11.92 -5.08
C THR A 51 -0.82 -10.53 -4.50
N ILE A 52 -0.23 -9.49 -5.11
CA ILE A 52 -0.42 -8.09 -4.69
C ILE A 52 -1.88 -7.66 -4.81
N MET A 53 -2.58 -8.13 -5.86
CA MET A 53 -3.98 -7.78 -6.14
C MET A 53 -5.02 -8.69 -5.45
N SER A 54 -4.61 -9.71 -4.69
CA SER A 54 -5.53 -10.65 -4.02
C SER A 54 -6.32 -10.00 -2.87
N GLY A 55 -5.88 -8.84 -2.39
CA GLY A 55 -6.50 -8.11 -1.29
C GLY A 55 -6.10 -8.60 0.11
N SER A 56 -5.22 -9.59 0.20
CA SER A 56 -4.60 -10.03 1.45
C SER A 56 -3.26 -9.32 1.66
N ILE A 57 -3.09 -8.68 2.82
CA ILE A 57 -1.84 -7.99 3.20
C ILE A 57 -0.76 -8.98 3.66
N ALA A 58 -1.15 -10.19 4.04
CA ALA A 58 -0.21 -11.20 4.53
C ALA A 58 0.70 -11.78 3.42
N ASP A 59 0.22 -11.79 2.18
CA ASP A 59 0.89 -12.47 1.08
C ASP A 59 2.10 -11.70 0.49
N PRO A 60 2.07 -10.36 0.33
CA PRO A 60 3.22 -9.63 -0.22
C PRO A 60 4.45 -9.64 0.70
N GLU A 61 4.32 -9.83 2.01
CA GLU A 61 5.50 -9.98 2.90
C GLU A 61 6.33 -11.24 2.58
N ALA A 62 5.66 -12.35 2.24
CA ALA A 62 6.34 -13.59 1.88
C ALA A 62 6.95 -13.55 0.47
N ALA A 63 6.42 -12.67 -0.40
CA ALA A 63 6.88 -12.47 -1.77
C ALA A 63 7.96 -11.39 -1.89
N ALA A 64 8.36 -10.74 -0.79
CA ALA A 64 9.36 -9.69 -0.82
C ALA A 64 10.68 -10.22 -1.40
N PRO A 65 11.24 -9.59 -2.45
CA PRO A 65 12.55 -9.97 -2.94
C PRO A 65 13.55 -9.73 -1.81
N ALA A 66 14.38 -10.73 -1.51
CA ALA A 66 15.50 -10.53 -0.58
C ALA A 66 16.28 -9.32 -1.06
N ALA A 67 16.33 -8.27 -0.23
CA ALA A 67 16.83 -6.94 -0.59
C ALA A 67 18.05 -7.07 -1.50
N GLY A 68 17.83 -6.83 -2.80
CA GLY A 68 18.90 -6.75 -3.78
C GLY A 68 19.76 -5.53 -3.44
N PRO A 69 21.08 -5.61 -3.65
CA PRO A 69 22.00 -4.54 -3.29
C PRO A 69 21.71 -3.22 -4.00
#